data_AF-A0A401TY69-F1
#
_entry.id   AF-A0A401TY69-F1
#
_cell.length_a   1.000
_cell.length_b   1.000
_cell.length_c   1.000
_cell.angle_alpha   90.00
_cell.angle_beta   90.00
_cell.angle_gamma   90.00
#
_symmetry.space_group_name_H-M   'P 1'
#
loop_
_entity.id
_entity.type
_entity.pdbx_description
1 polymer ?
#
loop_
_entity_poly.entity_id
_entity_poly.type
_entity_poly.pdbx_seq_one_letter_code
_entity_poly.pdbx_strand_id
1 'polypeptide(L)'
;MLRLNVPSVFLYGGSILPGRFRGKDVTVLDVFEAVGANAAGTMSDADLAELETVACPSAGSCGGQYTANSMAYVSEAIGLALPGSASTPAPYESRDRFADASGRAVMALLKRGLRPRDIVTRQALENAAAVVAATGGSTNAALHLPAMAHEAGIAFDIFDVAAVFRRTPLIADLKPGGRYLAKDVHEIGGVPVVLKALLDGG
;
A
#
# COMPACT_ATOMS: atom_id res chain seq x y z
N MET A 1 -11.18 4.67 12.97
CA MET A 1 -10.82 6.11 12.90
C MET A 1 -12.01 6.96 12.46
N LEU A 2 -12.53 6.77 11.24
CA LEU A 2 -13.59 7.63 10.65
C LEU A 2 -14.92 7.59 11.41
N ARG A 3 -15.38 6.41 11.84
CA ARG A 3 -16.63 6.26 12.63
C ARG A 3 -16.63 7.04 13.94
N LEU A 4 -15.58 6.85 14.74
CA LEU A 4 -15.44 7.48 16.06
C LEU A 4 -15.07 8.96 15.95
N ASN A 5 -14.41 9.34 14.86
CA ASN A 5 -13.96 10.70 14.58
C ASN A 5 -13.15 11.34 15.73
N VAL A 6 -12.27 10.54 16.34
CA VAL A 6 -11.33 10.97 17.40
C VAL A 6 -9.95 11.20 16.76
N PRO A 7 -9.19 12.25 17.17
CA PRO A 7 -7.84 12.50 16.67
C PRO A 7 -6.99 11.23 16.66
N SER A 8 -6.44 10.88 15.49
CA SER A 8 -5.73 9.62 15.29
C SER A 8 -4.80 9.70 14.08
N VAL A 9 -3.74 8.90 14.10
CA VAL A 9 -2.76 8.75 13.03
C VAL A 9 -2.63 7.26 12.71
N PHE A 10 -2.66 6.91 11.43
CA PHE A 10 -2.43 5.55 10.98
C PHE A 10 -0.93 5.30 10.79
N LEU A 11 -0.42 4.20 11.33
CA LEU A 11 0.95 3.75 11.14
C LEU A 11 0.93 2.36 10.52
N TYR A 12 1.38 2.27 9.27
CA TYR A 12 1.47 1.00 8.56
C TYR A 12 2.60 0.10 9.12
N GLY A 13 2.35 -1.21 9.13
CA GLY A 13 3.30 -2.23 9.62
C GLY A 13 4.56 -2.38 8.78
N GLY A 14 4.48 -2.05 7.49
CA GLY A 14 5.57 -2.20 6.54
C GLY A 14 5.46 -3.48 5.70
N SER A 15 6.08 -3.43 4.53
CA SER A 15 6.14 -4.54 3.59
C SER A 15 7.29 -5.49 3.95
N ILE A 16 7.13 -6.78 3.62
CA ILE A 16 8.18 -7.79 3.73
C ILE A 16 9.29 -7.52 2.70
N LEU A 17 10.53 -7.92 3.02
CA LEU A 17 11.61 -7.94 2.03
C LEU A 17 11.44 -9.12 1.06
N PRO A 18 11.88 -9.01 -0.20
CA PRO A 18 11.86 -10.14 -1.11
C PRO A 18 12.79 -11.26 -0.64
N GLY A 19 12.35 -12.50 -0.83
CA GLY A 19 13.18 -13.68 -0.72
C GLY A 19 14.17 -13.80 -1.88
N ARG A 20 15.13 -14.72 -1.76
CA ARG A 20 16.08 -15.04 -2.84
C ARG A 20 16.02 -16.52 -3.19
N PHE A 21 15.75 -16.81 -4.46
CA PHE A 21 15.72 -18.16 -5.00
C PHE A 21 16.48 -18.20 -6.33
N ARG A 22 17.56 -18.98 -6.41
CA ARG A 22 18.40 -19.17 -7.61
C ARG A 22 18.82 -17.85 -8.28
N GLY A 23 19.24 -16.89 -7.46
CA GLY A 23 19.70 -15.57 -7.90
C GLY A 23 18.59 -14.56 -8.22
N LYS A 24 17.31 -14.94 -8.12
CA LYS A 24 16.17 -14.06 -8.38
C LYS A 24 15.47 -13.64 -7.10
N ASP A 25 14.94 -12.42 -7.09
CA ASP A 25 14.02 -11.98 -6.06
C ASP A 25 12.68 -12.70 -6.22
N VAL A 26 12.18 -13.26 -5.12
CA VAL A 26 10.92 -14.00 -5.07
C VAL A 26 10.02 -13.49 -3.94
N THR A 27 8.73 -13.72 -4.11
CA THR A 27 7.67 -13.32 -3.20
C THR A 27 6.68 -14.47 -3.00
N VAL A 28 5.71 -14.28 -2.10
CA VAL A 28 4.62 -15.25 -1.91
C VAL A 28 3.80 -15.52 -3.19
N LEU A 29 3.74 -14.57 -4.14
CA LEU A 29 3.08 -14.82 -5.43
C LEU A 29 3.82 -15.89 -6.23
N ASP A 30 5.14 -15.85 -6.23
CA ASP A 30 5.97 -16.83 -6.93
C ASP A 30 5.75 -18.24 -6.35
N VAL A 31 5.44 -18.36 -5.04
CA VAL A 31 5.01 -19.63 -4.41
C VAL A 31 3.66 -20.10 -4.96
N PHE A 32 2.67 -19.20 -5.08
CA PHE A 32 1.36 -19.56 -5.65
C PHE A 32 1.47 -20.03 -7.10
N GLU A 33 2.32 -19.37 -7.91
CA GLU A 33 2.60 -19.80 -9.28
C GLU A 33 3.35 -21.13 -9.32
N ALA A 34 4.30 -21.34 -8.40
CA ALA A 34 5.06 -22.58 -8.27
C ALA A 34 4.19 -23.79 -7.92
N VAL A 35 3.17 -23.62 -7.08
CA VAL A 35 2.17 -24.69 -6.81
C VAL A 35 1.47 -25.10 -8.11
N GLY A 36 1.10 -24.14 -8.96
CA GLY A 36 0.54 -24.42 -10.29
C GLY A 36 1.52 -25.12 -11.22
N ALA A 37 2.79 -24.69 -11.25
CA ALA A 37 3.85 -25.31 -12.04
C ALA A 37 4.15 -26.75 -11.59
N ASN A 38 4.19 -26.99 -10.27
CA ASN A 38 4.38 -28.32 -9.72
C ASN A 38 3.22 -29.26 -10.09
N ALA A 39 1.97 -28.80 -9.94
CA ALA A 39 0.80 -29.56 -10.37
C ALA A 39 0.79 -29.87 -11.88
N ALA A 40 1.37 -28.98 -12.70
CA ALA A 40 1.55 -29.19 -14.14
C ALA A 40 2.77 -30.06 -14.50
N GLY A 41 3.55 -30.53 -13.51
CA GLY A 41 4.75 -31.34 -13.72
C GLY A 41 5.95 -30.55 -14.27
N THR A 42 5.91 -29.22 -14.26
CA THR A 42 6.98 -28.34 -14.77
C THR A 42 7.91 -27.83 -13.68
N MET A 43 7.65 -28.16 -12.42
CA MET A 43 8.51 -27.92 -11.26
C MET A 43 8.54 -29.15 -10.36
N SER A 44 9.72 -29.52 -9.83
CA SER A 44 9.85 -30.66 -8.91
C SER A 44 9.35 -30.32 -7.51
N ASP A 45 8.97 -31.34 -6.72
CA ASP A 45 8.59 -31.15 -5.30
C ASP A 45 9.74 -30.54 -4.49
N ALA A 46 10.99 -30.90 -4.81
CA ALA A 46 12.17 -30.35 -4.16
C ALA A 46 12.36 -28.86 -4.45
N ASP A 47 12.13 -28.44 -5.70
CA ASP A 47 12.21 -27.04 -6.11
C ASP A 47 11.11 -26.20 -5.45
N LEU A 48 9.89 -26.74 -5.36
CA LEU A 48 8.77 -26.09 -4.68
C LEU A 48 9.07 -25.93 -3.18
N ALA A 49 9.52 -27.00 -2.51
CA ALA A 49 9.86 -26.97 -1.09
C ALA A 49 11.00 -25.97 -0.79
N GLU A 50 12.04 -25.92 -1.63
CA GLU A 50 13.12 -24.93 -1.51
C GLU A 50 12.55 -23.51 -1.61
N LEU A 51 11.72 -23.23 -2.62
CA LEU A 51 11.12 -21.91 -2.83
C LEU A 51 10.24 -21.48 -1.64
N GLU A 52 9.40 -22.36 -1.13
CA GLU A 52 8.51 -22.09 0.02
C GLU A 52 9.30 -21.63 1.25
N THR A 53 10.47 -22.21 1.49
CA THR A 53 11.29 -21.86 2.66
C THR A 53 11.98 -20.50 2.57
N VAL A 54 12.19 -19.97 1.36
CA VAL A 54 12.96 -18.73 1.14
C VAL A 54 12.11 -17.53 0.71
N ALA A 55 10.86 -17.75 0.27
CA ALA A 55 10.03 -16.68 -0.32
C ALA A 55 9.57 -15.60 0.67
N CYS A 56 9.54 -15.91 1.98
CA CYS A 56 9.07 -15.02 3.04
C CYS A 56 10.17 -14.83 4.11
N PRO A 57 11.23 -14.05 3.83
CA PRO A 57 12.44 -14.02 4.66
C PRO A 57 12.34 -13.14 5.91
N SER A 58 11.29 -12.33 6.05
CA SER A 58 11.18 -11.36 7.15
C SER A 58 9.73 -11.15 7.60
N ALA A 59 9.54 -10.33 8.64
CA ALA A 59 8.22 -9.80 8.97
C ALA A 59 7.73 -8.80 7.90
N GLY A 60 6.42 -8.52 7.90
CA GLY A 60 5.77 -7.55 7.03
C GLY A 60 4.62 -8.13 6.22
N SER A 61 3.85 -7.28 5.54
CA SER A 61 2.84 -7.76 4.59
C SER A 61 3.45 -8.17 3.25
N CYS A 62 2.66 -8.77 2.35
CA CYS A 62 3.11 -9.19 1.02
C CYS A 62 3.87 -8.08 0.24
N GLY A 63 4.98 -8.46 -0.41
CA GLY A 63 5.96 -7.53 -0.98
C GLY A 63 5.53 -6.71 -2.21
N GLY A 64 4.59 -7.23 -3.00
CA GLY A 64 4.09 -6.59 -4.21
C GLY A 64 2.96 -5.58 -3.94
N GLN A 65 2.50 -4.90 -4.99
CA GLN A 65 1.43 -3.90 -4.95
C GLN A 65 0.03 -4.54 -4.82
N TYR A 66 -0.11 -5.46 -3.88
CA TYR A 66 -1.36 -6.11 -3.51
C TYR A 66 -2.16 -5.24 -2.54
N THR A 67 -3.23 -5.78 -1.95
CA THR A 67 -4.15 -5.02 -1.10
C THR A 67 -3.45 -4.32 0.07
N ALA A 68 -2.49 -4.96 0.73
CA ALA A 68 -1.80 -4.35 1.88
C ALA A 68 -1.04 -3.06 1.49
N ASN A 69 -0.17 -3.11 0.49
CA ASN A 69 0.57 -1.93 0.02
C ASN A 69 -0.35 -0.90 -0.66
N SER A 70 -1.36 -1.36 -1.39
CA SER A 70 -2.37 -0.45 -1.98
C SER A 70 -3.07 0.37 -0.89
N MET A 71 -3.54 -0.29 0.17
CA MET A 71 -4.22 0.38 1.27
C MET A 71 -3.27 1.19 2.17
N ALA A 72 -1.99 0.81 2.24
CA ALA A 72 -0.97 1.65 2.86
C ALA A 72 -0.83 2.97 2.09
N TYR A 73 -0.72 2.92 0.76
CA TYR A 73 -0.60 4.14 -0.06
C TYR A 73 -1.86 5.00 0.03
N VAL A 74 -3.04 4.37 0.07
CA VAL A 74 -4.32 5.04 0.35
C VAL A 74 -4.25 5.80 1.68
N SER A 75 -3.72 5.19 2.76
CA SER A 75 -3.66 5.83 4.07
C SER A 75 -2.85 7.13 4.09
N GLU A 76 -1.80 7.21 3.28
CA GLU A 76 -0.99 8.41 3.12
C GLU A 76 -1.67 9.42 2.18
N ALA A 77 -2.25 8.95 1.07
CA ALA A 77 -2.94 9.79 0.09
C ALA A 77 -4.19 10.50 0.66
N ILE A 78 -4.93 9.84 1.55
CA ILE A 78 -6.07 10.44 2.26
C ILE A 78 -5.65 11.35 3.44
N GLY A 79 -4.35 11.39 3.77
CA GLY A 79 -3.81 12.22 4.84
C GLY A 79 -3.94 11.65 6.27
N LEU A 80 -4.26 10.37 6.44
CA LEU A 80 -4.34 9.75 7.77
C LEU A 80 -3.01 9.16 8.27
N ALA A 81 -2.06 8.92 7.37
CA ALA A 81 -0.69 8.52 7.68
C ALA A 81 0.29 9.66 7.38
N LEU A 82 1.44 9.65 8.06
CA LEU A 82 2.49 10.64 7.82
C LEU A 82 3.17 10.39 6.46
N PRO A 83 3.62 11.45 5.75
CA PRO A 83 4.36 11.29 4.50
C PRO A 83 5.58 10.36 4.64
N GLY A 84 5.70 9.39 3.74
CA GLY A 84 6.74 8.36 3.71
C GLY A 84 6.50 7.16 4.64
N SER A 85 5.61 7.27 5.63
CA SER A 85 5.38 6.21 6.63
C SER A 85 4.74 4.96 6.03
N ALA A 86 4.02 5.09 4.92
CA ALA A 86 3.32 3.97 4.28
C ALA A 86 4.22 3.11 3.35
N SER A 87 5.48 3.49 3.15
CA SER A 87 6.40 2.79 2.23
C SER A 87 7.52 2.01 2.94
N THR A 88 7.79 2.30 4.21
CA THR A 88 8.99 1.75 4.89
C THR A 88 8.83 0.24 5.11
N PRO A 89 9.79 -0.60 4.64
CA PRO A 89 9.77 -2.03 4.89
C PRO A 89 9.72 -2.35 6.39
N ALA A 90 9.00 -3.41 6.76
CA ALA A 90 8.80 -3.78 8.15
C ALA A 90 10.10 -4.06 8.93
N PRO A 91 11.15 -4.68 8.34
CA PRO A 91 12.40 -4.95 9.07
C PRO A 91 13.32 -3.74 9.22
N TYR A 92 13.04 -2.61 8.57
CA TYR A 92 13.94 -1.47 8.61
C TYR A 92 13.80 -0.73 9.94
N GLU A 93 14.89 -0.61 10.70
CA GLU A 93 14.93 0.17 11.95
C GLU A 93 14.57 1.65 11.73
N SER A 94 14.81 2.16 10.52
CA SER A 94 14.38 3.52 10.13
C SER A 94 12.86 3.71 10.21
N ARG A 95 12.07 2.64 10.36
CA ARG A 95 10.62 2.71 10.59
C ARG A 95 10.28 3.31 11.96
N ASP A 96 11.11 3.10 12.98
CA ASP A 96 10.83 3.54 14.36
C ASP A 96 10.68 5.05 14.46
N ARG A 97 11.40 5.80 13.63
CA ARG A 97 11.23 7.26 13.53
C ARG A 97 9.79 7.67 13.19
N PHE A 98 9.07 6.86 12.41
CA PHE A 98 7.67 7.11 12.05
C PHE A 98 6.72 6.73 13.17
N ALA A 99 7.07 5.75 14.00
CA ALA A 99 6.30 5.46 15.21
C ALA A 99 6.38 6.65 16.18
N ASP A 100 7.58 7.15 16.45
CA ASP A 100 7.79 8.32 17.30
C ASP A 100 7.14 9.58 16.73
N ALA A 101 7.28 9.80 15.42
CA ALA A 101 6.65 10.94 14.75
C ALA A 101 5.12 10.83 14.78
N SER A 102 4.54 9.64 14.65
CA SER A 102 3.09 9.43 14.74
C SER A 102 2.58 9.72 16.15
N GLY A 103 3.34 9.33 17.19
CA GLY A 103 3.06 9.68 18.58
C GLY A 103 3.03 11.19 18.81
N ARG A 104 4.02 11.93 18.28
CA ARG A 104 4.01 13.40 18.33
C ARG A 104 2.86 14.01 17.54
N ALA A 105 2.57 13.46 16.35
CA ALA A 105 1.52 13.95 15.47
C ALA A 105 0.14 13.80 16.12
N VAL A 106 -0.19 12.65 16.73
CA VAL A 106 -1.50 12.48 17.39
C VAL A 106 -1.69 13.45 18.56
N MET A 107 -0.65 13.76 19.32
CA MET A 107 -0.71 14.78 20.37
C MET A 107 -0.93 16.20 19.81
N ALA A 108 -0.32 16.51 18.66
CA ALA A 108 -0.54 17.77 17.97
C ALA A 108 -1.97 17.88 17.39
N LEU A 109 -2.50 16.78 16.84
CA LEU A 109 -3.90 16.70 16.36
C LEU A 109 -4.87 16.92 17.52
N LEU A 110 -4.62 16.29 18.67
CA LEU A 110 -5.42 16.45 19.88
C LEU A 110 -5.44 17.91 20.36
N LYS A 111 -4.26 18.55 20.44
CA LYS A 111 -4.14 19.97 20.81
C LYS A 111 -4.88 20.91 19.85
N ARG A 112 -4.89 20.58 18.56
CA ARG A 112 -5.56 21.37 17.51
C ARG A 112 -7.06 21.04 17.36
N GLY A 113 -7.54 19.97 17.98
CA GLY A 113 -8.88 19.44 17.74
C GLY A 113 -9.10 18.95 16.30
N LEU A 114 -8.04 18.59 15.58
CA LEU A 114 -8.14 18.13 14.18
C LEU A 114 -8.45 16.62 14.15
N ARG A 115 -9.56 16.22 13.52
CA ARG A 115 -10.09 14.86 13.54
C ARG A 115 -10.05 14.22 12.14
N PRO A 116 -10.16 12.88 12.04
CA PRO A 116 -10.13 12.18 10.75
C PRO A 116 -11.12 12.70 9.71
N ARG A 117 -12.36 13.06 10.08
CA ARG A 117 -13.35 13.60 9.13
C ARG A 117 -13.08 15.05 8.72
N ASP A 118 -12.21 15.77 9.43
CA ASP A 118 -11.74 17.09 9.02
C ASP A 118 -10.63 16.98 7.96
N ILE A 119 -10.02 15.79 7.82
CA ILE A 119 -8.92 15.49 6.89
C ILE A 119 -9.42 14.71 5.66
N VAL A 120 -10.22 13.66 5.88
CA VAL A 120 -10.75 12.81 4.81
C VAL A 120 -11.95 13.49 4.17
N THR A 121 -11.71 14.09 3.01
CA THR A 121 -12.72 14.72 2.15
C THR A 121 -13.00 13.85 0.92
N ARG A 122 -14.00 14.24 0.11
CA ARG A 122 -14.24 13.58 -1.20
C ARG A 122 -13.01 13.69 -2.10
N GLN A 123 -12.34 14.84 -2.11
CA GLN A 123 -11.10 15.04 -2.87
C GLN A 123 -9.96 14.13 -2.36
N ALA A 124 -9.86 13.93 -1.04
CA ALA A 124 -8.87 13.01 -0.47
C ALA A 124 -9.11 11.56 -0.94
N LEU A 125 -10.37 11.12 -1.02
CA LEU A 125 -10.75 9.81 -1.55
C LEU A 125 -10.47 9.68 -3.05
N GLU A 126 -10.71 10.73 -3.82
CA GLU A 126 -10.34 10.78 -5.25
C GLU A 126 -8.82 10.69 -5.45
N ASN A 127 -8.04 11.42 -4.65
CA ASN A 127 -6.57 11.34 -4.68
C ASN A 127 -6.09 9.92 -4.34
N ALA A 128 -6.71 9.28 -3.35
CA ALA A 128 -6.38 7.91 -2.98
C ALA A 128 -6.73 6.90 -4.09
N ALA A 129 -7.88 7.06 -4.75
CA ALA A 129 -8.22 6.26 -5.93
C ALA A 129 -7.22 6.49 -7.08
N ALA A 130 -6.77 7.72 -7.30
CA ALA A 130 -5.76 8.04 -8.30
C ALA A 130 -4.44 7.33 -7.99
N VAL A 131 -3.97 7.35 -6.74
CA VAL A 131 -2.76 6.62 -6.33
C VAL A 131 -2.88 5.12 -6.55
N VAL A 132 -4.05 4.53 -6.27
CA VAL A 132 -4.29 3.10 -6.55
C VAL A 132 -4.16 2.82 -8.06
N ALA A 133 -4.83 3.60 -8.91
CA ALA A 133 -4.74 3.41 -10.36
C ALA A 133 -3.32 3.64 -10.90
N ALA A 134 -2.67 4.70 -10.46
CA ALA A 134 -1.33 5.10 -10.85
C ALA A 134 -0.26 4.04 -10.55
N THR A 135 -0.50 3.23 -9.52
CA THR A 135 0.42 2.19 -9.06
C THR A 135 0.03 0.78 -9.48
N GLY A 136 -1.09 0.61 -10.20
CA GLY A 136 -1.61 -0.73 -10.52
C GLY A 136 -2.08 -1.48 -9.28
N GLY A 137 -2.62 -0.73 -8.31
CA GLY A 137 -3.06 -1.26 -7.03
C GLY A 137 -4.26 -2.19 -7.11
N SER A 138 -4.45 -2.93 -6.02
CA SER A 138 -5.45 -3.97 -5.85
C SER A 138 -6.88 -3.48 -6.11
N THR A 139 -7.66 -4.27 -6.86
CA THR A 139 -9.10 -4.04 -7.08
C THR A 139 -9.92 -3.97 -5.79
N ASN A 140 -9.50 -4.65 -4.72
CA ASN A 140 -10.09 -4.52 -3.38
C ASN A 140 -10.20 -3.07 -2.87
N ALA A 141 -9.37 -2.14 -3.36
CA ALA A 141 -9.50 -0.72 -3.04
C ALA A 141 -10.86 -0.14 -3.48
N ALA A 142 -11.47 -0.68 -4.53
CA ALA A 142 -12.81 -0.31 -4.98
C ALA A 142 -13.92 -0.69 -3.99
N LEU A 143 -13.63 -1.58 -3.03
CA LEU A 143 -14.51 -1.91 -1.91
C LEU A 143 -14.15 -1.10 -0.66
N HIS A 144 -12.86 -0.96 -0.37
CA HIS A 144 -12.40 -0.26 0.83
C HIS A 144 -12.66 1.25 0.81
N LEU A 145 -12.45 1.92 -0.33
CA LEU A 145 -12.66 3.37 -0.43
C LEU A 145 -14.13 3.77 -0.18
N PRO A 146 -15.14 3.13 -0.80
CA PRO A 146 -16.54 3.42 -0.46
C PRO A 146 -16.90 3.09 0.99
N ALA A 147 -16.34 2.01 1.56
CA ALA A 147 -16.57 1.68 2.97
C ALA A 147 -16.02 2.77 3.91
N MET A 148 -14.82 3.29 3.62
CA MET A 148 -14.24 4.42 4.34
C MET A 148 -15.08 5.69 4.18
N ALA A 149 -15.54 5.98 2.97
CA ALA A 149 -16.41 7.12 2.68
C ALA A 149 -17.73 7.06 3.46
N HIS A 150 -18.35 5.88 3.51
CA HIS A 150 -19.57 5.64 4.28
C HIS A 150 -19.36 5.96 5.78
N GLU A 151 -18.26 5.48 6.37
CA GLU A 151 -17.92 5.77 7.77
C GLU A 151 -17.56 7.24 8.02
N ALA A 152 -17.26 8.01 6.98
CA ALA A 152 -17.07 9.46 7.03
C ALA A 152 -18.35 10.26 6.73
N GLY A 153 -19.43 9.60 6.26
CA GLY A 153 -20.66 10.27 5.82
C GLY A 153 -20.54 10.95 4.45
N ILE A 154 -19.63 10.48 3.60
CA ILE A 154 -19.36 11.03 2.26
C ILE A 154 -20.00 10.13 1.20
N ALA A 155 -20.77 10.72 0.29
CA ALA A 155 -21.23 10.03 -0.92
C ALA A 155 -20.05 9.83 -1.88
N PHE A 156 -19.50 8.62 -1.88
CA PHE A 156 -18.44 8.19 -2.77
C PHE A 156 -18.54 6.67 -2.94
N ASP A 157 -18.96 6.23 -4.12
CA ASP A 157 -19.25 4.82 -4.40
C ASP A 157 -18.23 4.17 -5.33
N ILE A 158 -18.50 2.93 -5.73
CA ILE A 158 -17.62 2.17 -6.62
C ILE A 158 -17.54 2.78 -8.03
N PHE A 159 -18.58 3.48 -8.50
CA PHE A 159 -18.58 4.15 -9.80
C PHE A 159 -17.74 5.41 -9.78
N ASP A 160 -17.71 6.13 -8.65
CA ASP A 160 -16.77 7.24 -8.44
C ASP A 160 -15.31 6.73 -8.51
N VAL A 161 -15.00 5.61 -7.85
CA VAL A 161 -13.67 4.97 -7.93
C VAL A 161 -13.33 4.61 -9.39
N ALA A 162 -14.26 3.99 -10.10
CA ALA A 162 -14.06 3.59 -11.50
C ALA A 162 -13.84 4.81 -12.43
N ALA A 163 -14.51 5.93 -12.17
CA ALA A 163 -14.31 7.17 -12.92
C ALA A 163 -12.90 7.73 -12.72
N VAL A 164 -12.37 7.69 -11.49
CA VAL A 164 -10.98 8.08 -11.21
C VAL A 164 -9.99 7.13 -11.87
N PHE A 165 -10.21 5.82 -11.77
CA PHE A 165 -9.34 4.83 -12.40
C PHE A 165 -9.26 5.02 -13.92
N ARG A 166 -10.38 5.34 -14.57
CA ARG A 166 -10.43 5.54 -16.02
C ARG A 166 -9.59 6.72 -16.50
N ARG A 167 -9.48 7.80 -15.71
CA ARG A 167 -8.75 9.02 -16.09
C ARG A 167 -7.29 9.03 -15.61
N THR A 168 -6.90 8.10 -14.74
CA THR A 168 -5.57 8.09 -14.13
C THR A 168 -4.64 7.12 -14.87
N PRO A 169 -3.51 7.57 -15.42
CA PRO A 169 -2.57 6.69 -16.11
C PRO A 169 -1.83 5.78 -15.12
N LEU A 170 -1.50 4.55 -15.55
CA LEU A 170 -0.59 3.66 -14.83
C LEU A 170 0.85 4.15 -15.03
N ILE A 171 1.53 4.53 -13.95
CA ILE A 171 2.88 5.10 -13.98
C ILE A 171 3.91 4.28 -13.22
N ALA A 172 3.49 3.31 -12.40
CA ALA A 172 4.40 2.44 -11.65
C ALA A 172 4.49 1.03 -12.26
N ASP A 173 5.71 0.50 -12.32
CA ASP A 173 6.03 -0.84 -12.84
C ASP A 173 6.16 -1.84 -11.67
N LEU A 174 5.06 -2.12 -10.97
CA LEU A 174 5.06 -2.93 -9.75
C LEU A 174 4.40 -4.31 -9.93
N LYS A 175 4.98 -5.36 -9.33
CA LYS A 175 4.32 -6.67 -9.23
C LYS A 175 2.93 -6.50 -8.59
N PRO A 176 1.88 -7.17 -9.09
CA PRO A 176 1.93 -8.29 -10.03
C PRO A 176 1.98 -7.91 -11.53
N GLY A 177 1.66 -6.66 -11.91
CA GLY A 177 1.61 -6.25 -13.32
C GLY A 177 2.97 -5.86 -13.92
N GLY A 178 3.95 -5.61 -13.06
CA GLY A 178 5.27 -5.10 -13.41
C GLY A 178 6.42 -5.83 -12.73
N ARG A 179 7.60 -5.19 -12.70
CA ARG A 179 8.86 -5.82 -12.29
C ARG A 179 9.27 -5.54 -10.83
N TYR A 180 8.95 -4.36 -10.32
CA TYR A 180 9.46 -3.88 -9.03
C TYR A 180 8.50 -4.17 -7.87
N LEU A 181 8.99 -4.05 -6.64
CA LEU A 181 8.26 -4.29 -5.39
C LEU A 181 8.02 -3.00 -4.61
N ALA A 182 7.20 -3.07 -3.55
CA ALA A 182 6.97 -1.92 -2.68
C ALA A 182 8.25 -1.40 -2.00
N LYS A 183 9.22 -2.29 -1.75
CA LYS A 183 10.57 -1.92 -1.29
C LYS A 183 11.24 -0.94 -2.25
N ASP A 184 11.14 -1.17 -3.56
CA ASP A 184 11.85 -0.34 -4.54
C ASP A 184 11.22 1.06 -4.62
N VAL A 185 9.89 1.16 -4.41
CA VAL A 185 9.21 2.46 -4.26
C VAL A 185 9.75 3.21 -3.04
N HIS A 186 9.96 2.53 -1.91
CA HIS A 186 10.56 3.15 -0.73
C HIS A 186 11.95 3.72 -1.03
N GLU A 187 12.79 2.96 -1.73
CA GLU A 187 14.18 3.35 -2.04
C GLU A 187 14.27 4.61 -2.91
N ILE A 188 13.28 4.87 -3.77
CA ILE A 188 13.23 6.09 -4.59
C ILE A 188 12.56 7.27 -3.89
N GLY A 189 12.06 7.12 -2.67
CA GLY A 189 11.44 8.20 -1.88
C GLY A 189 10.01 7.91 -1.40
N GLY A 190 9.47 6.73 -1.68
CA GLY A 190 8.19 6.25 -1.16
C GLY A 190 6.96 6.79 -1.88
N VAL A 191 5.81 6.66 -1.21
CA VAL A 191 4.51 7.18 -1.69
C VAL A 191 4.55 8.68 -2.06
N PRO A 192 5.31 9.57 -1.38
CA PRO A 192 5.41 10.98 -1.77
C PRO A 192 5.84 11.20 -3.22
N VAL A 193 6.67 10.31 -3.79
CA VAL A 193 7.13 10.42 -5.18
C VAL A 193 5.99 10.17 -6.16
N VAL A 194 5.15 9.16 -5.87
CA VAL A 194 3.95 8.86 -6.68
C VAL A 194 2.95 10.02 -6.59
N LEU A 195 2.71 10.53 -5.38
CA LEU A 195 1.83 11.68 -5.16
C LEU A 195 2.33 12.93 -5.89
N LYS A 196 3.65 13.18 -5.88
CA LYS A 196 4.24 14.31 -6.58
C LYS A 196 4.09 14.18 -8.10
N ALA A 197 4.31 12.99 -8.66
CA ALA A 197 4.12 12.74 -10.08
C ALA A 197 2.68 12.96 -10.53
N LEU A 198 1.70 12.53 -9.72
CA LEU A 198 0.29 12.81 -9.96
C LEU A 198 -0.03 14.30 -9.87
N LEU A 199 0.48 14.99 -8.84
CA LEU A 199 0.28 16.42 -8.68
C LEU A 199 0.81 17.23 -9.87
N ASP A 200 1.97 16.83 -10.42
CA ASP A 200 2.56 17.48 -11.59
C ASP A 200 1.80 17.18 -12.90
N GLY A 201 1.06 16.07 -12.93
CA GLY A 201 0.22 15.66 -14.06
C GLY A 201 -1.15 16.35 -14.11
N GLY A 202 -1.57 17.01 -13.03
CA GLY A 202 -2.91 17.63 -12.88
C GLY A 202 -3.99 16.64 -12.46
#